data_AF-A0A9D1YPV9-F1
#
_entry.id   AF-A0A9D1YPV9-F1
#
_cell.length_a   1.000
_cell.length_b   1.000
_cell.length_c   1.000
_cell.angle_alpha   90.00
_cell.angle_beta   90.00
_cell.angle_gamma   90.00
#
_symmetry.space_group_name_H-M   'P 1'
#
loop_
_entity.id
_entity.type
_entity.pdbx_description
1 polymer ?
#
loop_
_entity_poly.entity_id
_entity_poly.type
_entity_poly.pdbx_seq_one_letter_code
_entity_poly.pdbx_strand_id
1 'polypeptide(L)'
;MEVLQMKRYRKVFGMTAALAALVCAAWFCIYHNRKSSDNLPDLKSISMMSEAEINEIVCGYKRNQLSYIWKNPDKTAENADMWSLGDDRYLQINYNSNDKAVVCSIFVELFPADTKTVKVSYSAGTAAETEIELTRQEITDVMDWASSLDLELQDYEEGEAPNQVYAGGEAYLFDINNGEGSFSYLWINNYYIYKTGEWYLVKNPTLPPIDFIPAARPASFHPES
;
A
#
# COMPACT_ATOMS: atom_id res chain seq x y z
N MET A 1 -22.81 -67.75 16.89
CA MET A 1 -21.59 -67.14 17.48
C MET A 1 -20.90 -66.19 16.50
N GLU A 2 -20.86 -66.47 15.19
CA GLU A 2 -20.22 -65.63 14.16
C GLU A 2 -20.85 -64.24 13.93
N VAL A 3 -22.18 -64.11 14.01
CA VAL A 3 -22.88 -62.83 13.77
C VAL A 3 -22.51 -61.75 14.80
N LEU A 4 -22.21 -62.16 16.03
CA LEU A 4 -21.77 -61.28 17.11
C LEU A 4 -20.31 -60.81 16.90
N GLN A 5 -19.45 -61.68 16.37
CA GLN A 5 -18.05 -61.35 16.02
C GLN A 5 -17.99 -60.33 14.86
N MET A 6 -18.79 -60.54 13.81
CA MET A 6 -18.89 -59.61 12.67
C MET A 6 -19.39 -58.21 13.05
N LYS A 7 -20.35 -58.11 13.98
CA LYS A 7 -20.83 -56.81 14.50
C LYS A 7 -19.77 -56.09 15.33
N ARG A 8 -18.96 -56.83 16.09
CA ARG A 8 -17.85 -56.28 16.88
C ARG A 8 -16.74 -55.75 15.96
N TYR A 9 -16.39 -56.51 14.92
CA TYR A 9 -15.40 -56.11 13.92
C TYR A 9 -15.80 -54.84 13.17
N ARG A 10 -17.07 -54.72 12.74
CA ARG A 10 -17.60 -53.51 12.07
C ARG A 10 -17.55 -52.28 12.97
N LYS A 11 -17.86 -52.41 14.27
CA LYS A 11 -17.77 -51.30 15.23
C LYS A 11 -16.33 -50.88 15.49
N VAL A 12 -15.42 -51.83 15.69
CA VAL A 12 -13.99 -51.53 15.92
C VAL A 12 -13.38 -50.87 14.69
N PHE A 13 -13.66 -51.39 13.49
CA PHE A 13 -13.18 -50.82 12.22
C PHE A 13 -13.74 -49.41 11.97
N GLY A 14 -15.02 -49.17 12.26
CA GLY A 14 -15.61 -47.85 12.14
C GLY A 14 -14.96 -46.83 13.08
N MET A 15 -14.64 -47.24 14.30
CA MET A 15 -14.02 -46.38 15.31
C MET A 15 -12.56 -46.05 14.96
N THR A 16 -11.79 -47.00 14.42
CA THR A 16 -10.42 -46.74 13.94
C THR A 16 -10.40 -45.85 12.70
N ALA A 17 -11.33 -46.04 11.76
CA ALA A 17 -11.45 -45.17 10.59
C ALA A 17 -11.80 -43.72 10.97
N ALA A 18 -12.72 -43.53 11.93
CA ALA A 18 -13.06 -42.20 12.43
C ALA A 18 -11.87 -41.52 13.13
N LEU A 19 -11.09 -42.27 13.93
CA LEU A 19 -9.91 -41.73 14.59
C LEU A 19 -8.83 -41.30 13.58
N ALA A 20 -8.60 -42.12 12.54
CA ALA A 20 -7.67 -41.79 11.47
C ALA A 20 -8.12 -40.53 10.70
N ALA A 21 -9.42 -40.41 10.41
CA ALA A 21 -9.97 -39.24 9.74
C ALA A 21 -9.79 -37.96 10.59
N LEU A 22 -9.96 -38.03 11.91
CA LEU A 22 -9.72 -36.90 12.81
C LEU A 22 -8.24 -36.50 12.87
N VAL A 23 -7.32 -37.48 12.89
CA VAL A 23 -5.88 -37.20 12.83
C VAL A 23 -5.50 -36.58 11.48
N CYS A 24 -6.05 -37.07 10.37
CA CYS A 24 -5.84 -36.48 9.05
C CYS A 24 -6.41 -35.06 8.95
N ALA A 25 -7.61 -34.82 9.49
CA ALA A 25 -8.21 -33.49 9.52
C ALA A 25 -7.41 -32.53 10.40
N ALA A 26 -6.96 -32.96 11.58
CA ALA A 26 -6.08 -32.17 12.43
C ALA A 26 -4.74 -31.88 11.76
N TRP A 27 -4.13 -32.87 11.11
CA TRP A 27 -2.91 -32.69 10.33
C TRP A 27 -3.13 -31.72 9.17
N PHE A 28 -4.26 -31.80 8.46
CA PHE A 28 -4.60 -30.91 7.35
C PHE A 28 -4.84 -29.47 7.82
N CYS A 29 -5.57 -29.28 8.93
CA CYS A 29 -5.74 -27.98 9.57
C CYS A 29 -4.42 -27.40 10.06
N ILE A 30 -3.56 -28.21 10.70
CA ILE A 30 -2.23 -27.78 11.15
C ILE A 30 -1.33 -27.48 9.95
N TYR A 31 -1.36 -28.29 8.90
CA TYR A 31 -0.55 -28.09 7.70
C TYR A 31 -0.92 -26.81 6.95
N HIS A 32 -2.22 -26.54 6.79
CA HIS A 32 -2.69 -25.28 6.19
C HIS A 32 -2.47 -24.07 7.09
N ASN A 33 -2.59 -24.20 8.43
CA ASN A 33 -2.34 -23.10 9.36
C ASN A 33 -0.86 -22.93 9.73
N ARG A 34 0.00 -23.90 9.41
CA ARG A 34 1.44 -23.78 9.59
C ARG A 34 1.99 -23.08 8.36
N LYS A 35 2.13 -21.75 8.46
CA LYS A 35 2.82 -20.89 7.50
C LYS A 35 4.16 -21.52 7.07
N SER A 36 4.13 -22.27 5.98
CA SER A 36 5.29 -22.87 5.34
C SER A 36 5.98 -21.80 4.49
N SER A 37 7.31 -21.86 4.39
CA SER A 37 8.10 -20.95 3.56
C SER A 37 7.78 -21.04 2.07
N ASP A 38 7.06 -22.07 1.63
CA ASP A 38 6.88 -22.39 0.21
C ASP A 38 5.64 -21.75 -0.43
N ASN A 39 4.81 -21.03 0.34
CA ASN A 39 3.49 -20.55 -0.10
C ASN A 39 3.34 -19.02 -0.15
N LEU A 40 4.43 -18.25 -0.03
CA LEU A 40 4.34 -16.79 -0.15
C LEU A 40 4.36 -16.39 -1.64
N PRO A 41 3.41 -15.55 -2.09
CA PRO A 41 3.47 -14.95 -3.42
C PRO A 41 4.76 -14.15 -3.61
N ASP A 42 5.20 -14.00 -4.86
CA ASP A 42 6.29 -13.09 -5.19
C ASP A 42 5.85 -11.61 -5.04
N LEU A 43 6.82 -10.71 -4.91
CA LEU A 43 6.55 -9.27 -4.71
C LEU A 43 5.75 -8.65 -5.86
N LYS A 44 5.90 -9.18 -7.09
CA LYS A 44 5.13 -8.71 -8.25
C LYS A 44 3.65 -9.06 -8.13
N SER A 45 3.34 -10.23 -7.56
CA SER A 45 1.97 -10.63 -7.27
C SER A 45 1.40 -9.80 -6.10
N ILE A 46 2.21 -9.54 -5.07
CA ILE A 46 1.84 -8.69 -3.93
C ILE A 46 1.48 -7.27 -4.37
N SER A 47 2.19 -6.69 -5.35
CA SER A 47 1.93 -5.32 -5.81
C SER A 47 0.56 -5.12 -6.46
N MET A 48 -0.10 -6.20 -6.86
CA MET A 48 -1.43 -6.20 -7.49
C MET A 48 -2.56 -6.54 -6.52
N MET A 49 -2.26 -6.77 -5.24
CA MET A 49 -3.23 -7.17 -4.22
C MET A 49 -3.64 -5.98 -3.37
N SER A 50 -4.85 -6.03 -2.81
CA SER A 50 -5.28 -5.08 -1.77
C SER A 50 -4.51 -5.31 -0.47
N GLU A 51 -4.37 -4.26 0.35
CA GLU A 51 -3.72 -4.40 1.66
C GLU A 51 -4.39 -5.44 2.55
N ALA A 52 -5.71 -5.61 2.45
CA ALA A 52 -6.46 -6.61 3.21
C ALA A 52 -6.01 -8.03 2.84
N GLU A 53 -5.94 -8.35 1.54
CA GLU A 53 -5.47 -9.64 1.04
C GLU A 53 -4.02 -9.91 1.44
N ILE A 54 -3.17 -8.89 1.34
CA ILE A 54 -1.77 -8.98 1.76
C ILE A 54 -1.69 -9.28 3.26
N ASN A 55 -2.50 -8.61 4.08
CA ASN A 55 -2.53 -8.86 5.52
C ASN A 55 -2.95 -10.29 5.83
N GLU A 56 -3.94 -10.85 5.15
CA GLU A 56 -4.33 -12.26 5.31
C GLU A 56 -3.20 -13.23 4.95
N ILE A 57 -2.48 -12.94 3.86
CA ILE A 57 -1.40 -13.80 3.35
C ILE A 57 -0.12 -13.69 4.18
N VAL A 58 0.28 -12.48 4.58
CA VAL A 58 1.61 -12.19 5.13
C VAL A 58 1.60 -12.20 6.66
N CYS A 59 0.54 -11.70 7.32
CA CYS A 59 0.53 -11.60 8.78
C CYS A 59 0.71 -12.96 9.45
N GLY A 60 1.74 -13.08 10.27
CA GLY A 60 2.09 -14.27 10.99
C GLY A 60 3.32 -15.02 10.48
N TYR A 61 3.87 -14.64 9.33
CA TYR A 61 5.22 -15.04 8.93
C TYR A 61 6.27 -14.41 9.85
N LYS A 62 7.39 -15.10 10.01
CA LYS A 62 8.57 -14.56 10.72
C LYS A 62 9.39 -13.68 9.79
N ARG A 63 10.02 -12.64 10.33
CA ARG A 63 10.93 -11.72 9.64
C ARG A 63 11.97 -12.47 8.79
N ASN A 64 12.60 -13.49 9.35
CA ASN A 64 13.60 -14.31 8.67
C ASN A 64 13.04 -15.20 7.53
N GLN A 65 11.75 -15.58 7.58
CA GLN A 65 11.10 -16.31 6.49
C GLN A 65 10.85 -15.36 5.32
N LEU A 66 10.37 -14.16 5.59
CA LEU A 66 10.14 -13.14 4.57
C LEU A 66 11.46 -12.76 3.88
N SER A 67 12.52 -12.50 4.66
CA SER A 67 13.83 -12.17 4.10
C SER A 67 14.48 -13.33 3.33
N TYR A 68 14.14 -14.58 3.65
CA TYR A 68 14.64 -15.73 2.89
C TYR A 68 13.99 -15.81 1.50
N ILE A 69 12.67 -15.56 1.44
CA ILE A 69 11.84 -15.71 0.24
C ILE A 69 11.99 -14.49 -0.67
N TRP A 70 11.75 -13.30 -0.13
CA TRP A 70 11.82 -12.03 -0.86
C TRP A 70 13.21 -11.40 -0.91
N LYS A 71 14.22 -12.09 -0.36
CA LYS A 71 15.58 -11.56 -0.16
C LYS A 71 15.59 -10.42 0.86
N ASN A 72 16.76 -9.84 1.06
CA ASN A 72 16.94 -8.76 2.03
C ASN A 72 16.00 -7.59 1.68
N PRO A 73 15.39 -6.95 2.69
CA PRO A 73 14.61 -5.74 2.49
C PRO A 73 15.49 -4.59 2.01
N ASP A 74 14.88 -3.64 1.31
CA ASP A 74 15.53 -2.43 0.82
C ASP A 74 15.76 -1.42 1.94
N LYS A 75 14.81 -1.34 2.89
CA LYS A 75 14.91 -0.50 4.10
C LYS A 75 14.54 -1.31 5.33
N THR A 76 15.25 -1.08 6.44
CA THR A 76 15.08 -1.81 7.69
C THR A 76 15.00 -0.81 8.84
N ALA A 77 13.95 -0.94 9.65
CA ALA A 77 13.79 -0.27 10.93
C ALA A 77 13.75 -1.31 12.08
N GLU A 78 13.66 -0.83 13.32
CA GLU A 78 13.67 -1.69 14.51
C GLU A 78 12.58 -2.78 14.43
N ASN A 79 11.34 -2.37 14.18
CA ASN A 79 10.16 -3.22 14.13
C ASN A 79 9.48 -3.27 12.75
N ALA A 80 10.17 -2.82 11.70
CA ALA A 80 9.63 -2.85 10.34
C ALA A 80 10.70 -3.15 9.30
N ASP A 81 10.28 -3.78 8.21
CA ASP A 81 11.07 -3.95 7.00
C ASP A 81 10.26 -3.47 5.79
N MET A 82 10.97 -3.02 4.76
CA MET A 82 10.35 -2.58 3.53
C MET A 82 10.98 -3.25 2.32
N TRP A 83 10.14 -3.72 1.42
CA TRP A 83 10.53 -4.23 0.10
C TRP A 83 9.95 -3.35 -0.99
N SER A 84 10.77 -3.00 -1.98
CA SER A 84 10.34 -2.28 -3.17
C SER A 84 9.41 -3.15 -4.00
N LEU A 85 8.32 -2.54 -4.46
CA LEU A 85 7.36 -3.13 -5.40
C LEU A 85 7.59 -2.62 -6.84
N GLY A 86 8.59 -1.75 -7.05
CA GLY A 86 8.76 -0.97 -8.27
C GLY A 86 8.02 0.37 -8.23
N ASP A 87 8.35 1.27 -9.15
CA ASP A 87 7.63 2.55 -9.37
C ASP A 87 7.44 3.40 -8.10
N ASP A 88 8.50 3.49 -7.28
CA ASP A 88 8.53 4.18 -5.97
C ASP A 88 7.54 3.64 -4.93
N ARG A 89 6.94 2.47 -5.17
CA ARG A 89 6.06 1.80 -4.21
C ARG A 89 6.84 0.84 -3.32
N TYR A 90 6.41 0.74 -2.07
CA TYR A 90 7.00 -0.16 -1.08
C TYR A 90 5.92 -0.92 -0.33
N LEU A 91 6.22 -2.19 -0.05
CA LEU A 91 5.53 -3.00 0.95
C LEU A 91 6.25 -2.82 2.28
N GLN A 92 5.57 -2.24 3.26
CA GLN A 92 6.04 -2.18 4.64
C GLN A 92 5.41 -3.31 5.46
N ILE A 93 6.26 -4.08 6.13
CA ILE A 93 5.86 -5.11 7.08
C ILE A 93 6.24 -4.65 8.48
N ASN A 94 5.25 -4.53 9.36
CA ASN A 94 5.46 -4.26 10.77
C ASN A 94 5.42 -5.57 11.58
N TYR A 95 6.37 -5.72 12.49
CA TYR A 95 6.55 -6.90 13.33
C TYR A 95 6.23 -6.62 14.79
N ASN A 96 5.78 -7.66 15.50
CA ASN A 96 5.76 -7.63 16.96
C ASN A 96 7.12 -7.98 17.56
N SER A 97 7.22 -7.96 18.89
CA SER A 97 8.45 -8.27 19.65
C SER A 97 9.00 -9.70 19.45
N ASN A 98 8.27 -10.57 18.77
CA ASN A 98 8.70 -11.93 18.43
C ASN A 98 9.06 -12.06 16.94
N ASP A 99 9.34 -10.95 16.24
CA ASP A 99 9.62 -10.90 14.81
C ASP A 99 8.53 -11.54 13.93
N LYS A 100 7.27 -11.52 14.41
CA LYS A 100 6.12 -12.04 13.66
C LYS A 100 5.41 -10.86 13.00
N ALA A 101 5.19 -10.93 11.70
CA ALA A 101 4.47 -9.91 10.94
C ALA A 101 3.05 -9.76 11.50
N VAL A 102 2.63 -8.53 11.75
CA VAL A 102 1.32 -8.21 12.34
C VAL A 102 0.48 -7.26 11.50
N VAL A 103 1.12 -6.40 10.72
CA VAL A 103 0.46 -5.45 9.83
C VAL A 103 1.33 -5.26 8.59
N CYS A 104 0.68 -5.23 7.44
CA CYS A 104 1.27 -4.95 6.14
C CYS A 104 0.57 -3.71 5.56
N SER A 105 1.35 -2.83 4.97
CA SER A 105 0.86 -1.63 4.29
C SER A 105 1.65 -1.41 3.01
N ILE A 106 0.99 -0.90 1.98
CA ILE A 106 1.61 -0.43 0.75
C ILE A 106 1.60 1.09 0.79
N PHE A 107 2.73 1.71 0.48
CA PHE A 107 2.76 3.14 0.27
C PHE A 107 3.61 3.50 -0.94
N VAL A 108 3.40 4.72 -1.42
CA VAL A 108 4.16 5.32 -2.51
C VAL A 108 5.09 6.39 -1.93
N GLU A 109 6.37 6.32 -2.25
CA GLU A 109 7.37 7.31 -1.86
C GLU A 109 7.24 8.55 -2.75
N LEU A 110 6.56 9.59 -2.26
CA LEU A 110 6.37 10.82 -3.03
C LEU A 110 7.67 11.61 -3.19
N PHE A 111 8.50 11.61 -2.15
CA PHE A 111 9.79 12.28 -2.13
C PHE A 111 10.93 11.29 -1.85
N PRO A 112 11.99 11.25 -2.67
CA PRO A 112 13.17 10.46 -2.39
C PRO A 112 13.94 11.03 -1.19
N ALA A 113 14.68 10.16 -0.49
CA ALA A 113 15.42 10.53 0.72
C ALA A 113 16.52 11.59 0.50
N ASP A 114 17.00 11.76 -0.73
CA ASP A 114 18.03 12.72 -1.11
C ASP A 114 17.46 13.98 -1.81
N THR A 115 16.17 14.28 -1.57
CA THR A 115 15.51 15.51 -2.03
C THR A 115 16.31 16.74 -1.58
N LYS A 116 16.69 17.59 -2.54
CA LYS A 116 17.47 18.83 -2.34
C LYS A 116 16.74 20.07 -2.81
N THR A 117 16.04 19.98 -3.94
CA THR A 117 15.28 21.08 -4.53
C THR A 117 13.89 20.59 -4.88
N VAL A 118 12.88 21.43 -4.64
CA VAL A 118 11.50 21.17 -5.05
C VAL A 118 10.97 22.44 -5.69
N LYS A 119 10.44 22.31 -6.90
CA LYS A 119 9.62 23.35 -7.52
C LYS A 119 8.17 22.93 -7.50
N VAL A 120 7.30 23.90 -7.23
CA VAL A 120 5.86 23.67 -7.23
C VAL A 120 5.23 24.57 -8.27
N SER A 121 4.55 23.95 -9.22
CA SER A 121 3.75 24.62 -10.24
C SER A 121 2.28 24.45 -9.92
N TYR A 122 1.55 25.55 -9.74
CA TYR A 122 0.11 25.56 -9.52
C TYR A 122 -0.63 25.95 -10.80
N SER A 123 -1.67 25.20 -11.13
CA SER A 123 -2.60 25.49 -12.23
C SER A 123 -4.04 25.27 -11.80
N ALA A 124 -4.95 26.13 -12.28
CA ALA A 124 -6.39 26.00 -12.04
C ALA A 124 -7.17 26.54 -13.25
N GLY A 125 -7.96 25.68 -13.89
CA GLY A 125 -8.73 26.04 -15.09
C GLY A 125 -7.87 26.69 -16.19
N THR A 126 -8.20 27.92 -16.59
CA THR A 126 -7.46 28.69 -17.60
C THR A 126 -6.52 29.75 -17.00
N ALA A 127 -6.28 29.71 -15.68
CA ALA A 127 -5.40 30.66 -15.02
C ALA A 127 -3.94 30.46 -15.47
N ALA A 128 -3.15 31.54 -15.41
CA ALA A 128 -1.72 31.46 -15.67
C ALA A 128 -1.06 30.56 -14.62
N GLU A 129 -0.25 29.61 -15.09
CA GLU A 129 0.55 28.76 -14.21
C GLU A 129 1.54 29.61 -13.42
N THR A 130 1.67 29.32 -12.14
CA THR A 130 2.67 29.96 -11.29
C THR A 130 3.61 28.90 -10.76
N GLU A 131 4.90 29.14 -10.89
CA GLU A 131 5.96 28.25 -10.41
C GLU A 131 6.76 28.95 -9.30
N ILE A 132 7.01 28.24 -8.21
CA ILE A 132 7.88 28.68 -7.12
C ILE A 132 8.91 27.59 -6.83
N GLU A 133 10.13 28.00 -6.46
CA GLU A 133 11.14 27.10 -5.91
C GLU A 133 11.11 27.19 -4.38
N LEU A 134 10.96 26.05 -3.73
CA LEU A 134 10.80 25.98 -2.28
C LEU A 134 12.13 26.18 -1.56
N THR A 135 12.07 26.87 -0.42
CA THR A 135 13.18 26.92 0.54
C THR A 135 13.36 25.57 1.26
N ARG A 136 14.49 25.37 1.94
CA ARG A 136 14.73 24.14 2.70
C ARG A 136 13.69 23.85 3.79
N GLN A 137 13.15 24.89 4.43
CA GLN A 137 12.12 24.72 5.43
C GLN A 137 10.82 24.27 4.78
N GLU A 138 10.38 24.94 3.71
CA GLU A 138 9.17 24.57 2.96
C GLU A 138 9.27 23.17 2.36
N ILE A 139 10.46 22.74 1.89
CA ILE A 139 10.69 21.36 1.44
C ILE A 139 10.41 20.38 2.59
N THR A 140 10.91 20.68 3.80
CA THR A 140 10.69 19.83 4.97
C THR A 140 9.20 19.78 5.32
N ASP A 141 8.54 20.94 5.36
CA ASP A 141 7.11 21.05 5.71
C ASP A 141 6.22 20.31 4.68
N VAL A 142 6.54 20.41 3.39
CA VAL A 142 5.83 19.68 2.32
C VAL A 142 6.11 18.18 2.38
N MET A 143 7.33 17.74 2.69
CA MET A 143 7.63 16.32 2.86
C MET A 143 6.89 15.72 4.06
N ASP A 144 6.81 16.45 5.18
CA ASP A 144 6.05 16.06 6.37
C ASP A 144 4.55 15.99 6.05
N TRP A 145 4.01 16.99 5.35
CA TRP A 145 2.64 16.98 4.85
C TRP A 145 2.36 15.77 3.97
N ALA A 146 3.18 15.53 2.95
CA ALA A 146 3.00 14.44 2.00
C ALA A 146 3.05 13.07 2.68
N SER A 147 3.90 12.92 3.70
CA SER A 147 4.02 11.69 4.50
C SER A 147 2.83 11.45 5.44
N SER A 148 2.01 12.48 5.69
CA SER A 148 0.81 12.40 6.53
C SER A 148 -0.46 12.04 5.76
N LEU A 149 -0.40 12.01 4.41
CA LEU A 149 -1.53 11.67 3.57
C LEU A 149 -1.84 10.17 3.63
N ASP A 150 -3.13 9.86 3.69
CA ASP A 150 -3.70 8.52 3.60
C ASP A 150 -4.11 8.27 2.15
N LEU A 151 -3.36 7.41 1.47
CA LEU A 151 -3.41 7.19 0.03
C LEU A 151 -3.94 5.80 -0.28
N GLU A 152 -5.04 5.74 -1.03
CA GLU A 152 -5.57 4.48 -1.56
C GLU A 152 -5.32 4.42 -3.07
N LEU A 153 -4.56 3.43 -3.52
CA LEU A 153 -4.36 3.16 -4.95
C LEU A 153 -5.72 2.94 -5.64
N GLN A 154 -5.92 3.52 -6.81
CA GLN A 154 -7.13 3.38 -7.62
C GLN A 154 -6.78 2.92 -9.02
N ASP A 155 -7.41 1.83 -9.44
CA ASP A 155 -7.40 1.38 -10.83
C ASP A 155 -8.60 2.00 -11.56
N TYR A 156 -8.35 2.56 -12.74
CA TYR A 156 -9.40 3.08 -13.61
C TYR A 156 -9.37 2.33 -14.94
N GLU A 157 -10.55 2.00 -15.48
CA GLU A 157 -10.65 1.51 -16.85
C GLU A 157 -10.23 2.60 -17.85
N GLU A 158 -9.89 2.20 -19.08
CA GLU A 158 -9.48 3.13 -20.12
C GLU A 158 -10.57 4.18 -20.37
N GLY A 159 -10.23 5.47 -20.20
CA GLY A 159 -11.17 6.58 -20.37
C GLY A 159 -11.92 6.97 -19.10
N GLU A 160 -11.79 6.21 -18.01
CA GLU A 160 -12.49 6.48 -16.74
C GLU A 160 -11.64 7.22 -15.71
N ALA A 161 -10.36 7.47 -16.01
CA ALA A 161 -9.50 8.23 -15.11
C ALA A 161 -10.08 9.64 -14.86
N PRO A 162 -9.88 10.23 -13.66
CA PRO A 162 -10.54 11.48 -13.28
C PRO A 162 -10.36 12.63 -14.29
N ASN A 163 -9.16 12.76 -14.87
CA ASN A 163 -8.84 13.79 -15.87
C ASN A 163 -9.42 13.53 -17.27
N GLN A 164 -9.96 12.34 -17.54
CA GLN A 164 -10.61 11.98 -18.80
C GLN A 164 -12.13 12.16 -18.72
N VAL A 165 -12.70 11.97 -17.52
CA VAL A 165 -14.14 12.09 -17.28
C VAL A 165 -14.56 13.52 -16.98
N TYR A 166 -13.74 14.27 -16.24
CA TYR A 166 -14.06 15.63 -15.79
C TYR A 166 -13.12 16.66 -16.43
N ALA A 167 -13.70 17.77 -16.86
CA ALA A 167 -12.95 18.92 -17.36
C ALA A 167 -12.70 19.92 -16.22
N GLY A 168 -11.45 20.41 -16.13
CA GLY A 168 -11.03 21.38 -15.14
C GLY A 168 -10.46 20.74 -13.87
N GLY A 169 -10.35 21.55 -12.82
CA GLY A 169 -9.70 21.18 -11.58
C GLY A 169 -8.56 22.13 -11.21
N GLU A 170 -7.92 21.81 -10.10
CA GLU A 170 -6.72 22.45 -9.59
C GLU A 170 -5.61 21.41 -9.49
N ALA A 171 -4.37 21.79 -9.78
CA ALA A 171 -3.23 20.89 -9.66
C ALA A 171 -2.03 21.62 -9.06
N TYR A 172 -1.33 20.91 -8.17
CA TYR A 172 0.01 21.22 -7.72
C TYR A 172 0.95 20.17 -8.29
N LEU A 173 1.82 20.56 -9.21
CA LEU A 173 2.90 19.71 -9.72
C LEU A 173 4.15 19.95 -8.89
N PHE A 174 4.64 18.90 -8.24
CA PHE A 174 5.92 18.90 -7.52
C PHE A 174 7.00 18.33 -8.43
N ASP A 175 7.94 19.17 -8.85
CA ASP A 175 9.16 18.77 -9.56
C ASP A 175 10.31 18.67 -8.56
N ILE A 176 10.92 17.49 -8.46
CA ILE A 176 11.90 17.15 -7.44
C ILE A 176 13.27 17.02 -8.10
N ASN A 177 14.27 17.66 -7.49
CA ASN A 177 15.67 17.65 -7.95
C ASN A 177 15.86 18.05 -9.43
N ASN A 178 14.99 18.92 -9.97
CA ASN A 178 15.00 19.37 -11.38
C ASN A 178 14.62 18.25 -12.37
N GLY A 179 13.49 17.59 -12.10
CA GLY A 179 12.92 16.56 -12.95
C GLY A 179 13.43 15.14 -12.74
N GLU A 180 14.22 14.87 -11.69
CA GLU A 180 14.60 13.49 -11.33
C GLU A 180 13.39 12.71 -10.79
N GLY A 181 12.45 13.40 -10.15
CA GLY A 181 11.18 12.85 -9.72
C GLY A 181 10.07 13.89 -9.81
N SER A 182 8.83 13.45 -9.95
CA SER A 182 7.68 14.33 -9.84
C SER A 182 6.43 13.58 -9.41
N PHE A 183 5.47 14.34 -8.88
CA PHE A 183 4.10 13.89 -8.70
C PHE A 183 3.17 15.10 -8.74
N SER A 184 1.89 14.85 -8.99
CA SER A 184 0.85 15.89 -8.95
C SER A 184 -0.12 15.62 -7.80
N TYR A 185 -0.50 16.67 -7.08
CA TYR A 185 -1.65 16.67 -6.17
C TYR A 185 -2.79 17.45 -6.82
N LEU A 186 -3.89 16.78 -7.12
CA LEU A 186 -4.96 17.30 -7.94
C LEU A 186 -6.28 17.34 -7.19
N TRP A 187 -7.06 18.38 -7.43
CA TRP A 187 -8.48 18.43 -7.12
C TRP A 187 -9.27 18.48 -8.44
N ILE A 188 -10.13 17.48 -8.66
CA ILE A 188 -10.97 17.40 -9.87
C ILE A 188 -12.42 17.23 -9.45
N ASN A 189 -12.77 16.03 -9.00
CA ASN A 189 -14.01 15.67 -8.31
C ASN A 189 -13.75 15.19 -6.88
N ASN A 190 -12.52 14.76 -6.62
CA ASN A 190 -11.95 14.46 -5.30
C ASN A 190 -10.46 14.86 -5.32
N TYR A 191 -9.76 14.65 -4.22
CA TYR A 191 -8.33 14.85 -4.13
C TYR A 191 -7.56 13.59 -4.51
N TYR A 192 -6.59 13.76 -5.38
CA TYR A 192 -5.77 12.66 -5.89
C TYR A 192 -4.29 13.02 -5.86
N ILE A 193 -3.46 12.00 -5.69
CA ILE A 193 -2.07 12.02 -6.12
C ILE A 193 -1.97 11.27 -7.44
N TYR A 194 -1.27 11.85 -8.41
CA TYR A 194 -0.86 11.15 -9.63
C TYR A 194 0.66 11.06 -9.66
N LYS A 195 1.18 9.82 -9.73
CA LYS A 195 2.63 9.55 -9.73
C LYS A 195 2.94 8.29 -10.52
N THR A 196 3.92 8.38 -11.41
CA THR A 196 4.43 7.24 -12.20
C THR A 196 3.33 6.45 -12.92
N GLY A 197 2.32 7.15 -13.45
CA GLY A 197 1.20 6.50 -14.17
C GLY A 197 0.03 6.06 -13.29
N GLU A 198 0.21 6.03 -11.97
CA GLU A 198 -0.76 5.51 -11.00
C GLU A 198 -1.54 6.65 -10.33
N TRP A 199 -2.81 6.35 -10.01
CA TRP A 199 -3.69 7.26 -9.30
C TRP A 199 -3.89 6.80 -7.86
N TYR A 200 -3.80 7.74 -6.92
CA TYR A 200 -4.06 7.48 -5.51
C TYR A 200 -5.11 8.45 -5.02
N LEU A 201 -6.21 7.93 -4.48
CA LEU A 201 -7.23 8.73 -3.82
C LEU A 201 -6.72 9.16 -2.44
N VAL A 202 -6.82 10.45 -2.12
CA VAL A 202 -6.42 10.99 -0.82
C VAL A 202 -7.61 11.00 0.13
N LYS A 203 -7.57 10.18 1.18
CA LYS A 203 -8.70 9.98 2.11
C LYS A 203 -8.81 11.07 3.17
N ASN A 204 -7.71 11.73 3.49
CA ASN A 204 -7.59 12.80 4.48
C ASN A 204 -7.03 14.08 3.84
N PRO A 205 -7.68 14.64 2.80
CA PRO A 205 -7.09 15.71 2.00
C PRO A 205 -6.82 16.96 2.84
N THR A 206 -5.61 17.48 2.70
CA THR A 206 -5.21 18.77 3.24
C THR A 206 -4.36 19.48 2.19
N LEU A 207 -4.38 20.80 2.21
CA LEU A 207 -3.60 21.58 1.25
C LEU A 207 -2.10 21.48 1.57
N PRO A 208 -1.24 21.47 0.54
CA PRO A 208 0.19 21.54 0.78
C PRO A 208 0.55 22.82 1.53
N PRO A 209 1.43 22.75 2.55
CA PRO A 209 1.83 23.89 3.38
C PRO A 209 2.86 24.76 2.66
N ILE A 210 2.46 25.30 1.51
CA ILE A 210 3.23 26.27 0.76
C ILE A 210 2.65 27.65 1.06
N ASP A 211 3.52 28.63 1.35
CA ASP A 211 3.13 30.03 1.52
C ASP A 211 2.84 30.64 0.14
N PHE A 212 1.76 30.15 -0.48
CA PHE A 212 1.30 30.53 -1.79
C PHE A 212 -0.11 31.09 -1.69
N ILE A 213 -0.27 32.34 -2.11
CA ILE A 213 -1.58 32.91 -2.44
C ILE A 213 -1.65 32.90 -3.96
N PRO A 214 -2.29 31.88 -4.59
CA PRO A 214 -2.59 31.99 -6.00
C PRO A 214 -3.51 33.20 -6.17
N ALA A 215 -3.11 34.20 -6.96
CA ALA A 215 -3.98 35.32 -7.32
C ALA A 215 -5.31 34.86 -7.95
N ALA A 216 -5.37 33.60 -8.41
CA ALA A 216 -6.48 32.96 -9.08
C ALA A 216 -7.28 31.97 -8.22
N ARG A 217 -6.96 31.72 -6.95
CA ARG A 217 -7.71 30.74 -6.14
C ARG A 217 -9.11 31.29 -5.82
N PRO A 218 -10.19 30.78 -6.43
CA PRO A 218 -11.50 31.33 -6.17
C PRO A 218 -11.94 30.81 -4.79
N ALA A 219 -12.40 31.71 -3.93
CA ALA A 219 -12.79 31.41 -2.54
C ALA A 219 -13.91 30.36 -2.38
N SER A 220 -14.49 29.88 -3.49
CA SER A 220 -15.67 29.02 -3.54
C SER A 220 -15.40 27.55 -3.93
N PHE A 221 -14.14 27.12 -4.07
CA PHE A 221 -13.82 25.80 -4.63
C PHE A 221 -13.69 24.65 -3.63
N HIS A 222 -13.80 24.90 -2.33
CA HIS A 222 -13.75 23.81 -1.33
C HIS A 222 -14.99 23.84 -0.44
N PRO A 223 -15.71 22.71 -0.28
CA PRO A 223 -16.56 22.54 0.89
C PRO A 223 -15.65 22.58 2.12
N GLU A 224 -15.99 23.44 3.09
CA GLU A 224 -15.36 23.43 4.40
C GLU A 224 -15.43 22.00 4.96
N SER A 225 -14.26 21.46 5.31
CA SER A 225 -14.11 20.19 6.01
C SER A 225 -14.76 20.25 7.38
#